data_AF-A0A1F2XR32-F1
#
_entry.id   AF-A0A1F2XR32-F1
#
_cell.length_a   1.000
_cell.length_b   1.000
_cell.length_c   1.000
_cell.angle_alpha   90.00
_cell.angle_beta   90.00
_cell.angle_gamma   90.00
#
_symmetry.space_group_name_H-M   'P 1'
#
loop_
_entity.id
_entity.type
_entity.pdbx_description
1 polymer ?
#
loop_
_entity_poly.entity_id
_entity_poly.type
_entity_poly.pdbx_seq_one_letter_code
_entity_poly.pdbx_strand_id
1 'polypeptide(L)'
;MLALRDDPWLGDELHERYNLRPLRDCRRIRFDRPDWEGKPRYRLVYRNEPSDGAPGLVRVWAIGPRDRLVAYARAAARITRERAPTRRRRSR
;
A
#
# COMPACT_ATOMS: atom_id res chain seq x y z
N MET A 1 -17.07 -4.43 2.04
CA MET A 1 -15.85 -3.67 1.68
C MET A 1 -16.06 -2.19 2.06
N LEU A 2 -16.44 -1.91 3.32
CA LEU A 2 -16.75 -0.57 3.85
C LEU A 2 -15.67 -0.06 4.84
N ALA A 3 -14.92 -0.96 5.48
CA ALA A 3 -14.11 -0.65 6.65
C ALA A 3 -13.02 0.43 6.46
N LEU A 4 -12.35 0.50 5.30
CA LEU A 4 -11.29 1.50 5.06
C LEU A 4 -11.80 2.93 4.85
N ARG A 5 -13.07 3.08 4.44
CA ARG A 5 -13.68 4.40 4.26
C ARG A 5 -14.02 5.02 5.61
N ASP A 6 -14.47 4.18 6.54
CA ASP A 6 -14.92 4.60 7.86
C ASP A 6 -13.75 4.67 8.86
N ASP A 7 -12.75 3.81 8.70
CA ASP A 7 -11.53 3.80 9.50
C ASP A 7 -10.27 3.72 8.62
N PRO A 8 -9.67 4.87 8.26
CA PRO A 8 -8.42 4.92 7.51
C PRO A 8 -7.19 4.50 8.32
N TRP A 9 -7.32 4.25 9.64
CA TRP A 9 -6.23 3.78 10.50
C TRP A 9 -6.28 2.28 10.78
N LEU A 10 -7.20 1.54 10.15
CA LEU A 10 -7.40 0.10 10.35
C LEU A 10 -6.16 -0.77 10.10
N GLY A 11 -5.23 -0.31 9.25
CA GLY A 11 -4.06 -1.10 8.84
C GLY A 11 -2.82 -0.81 9.68
N ASP A 12 -1.93 -1.81 9.83
CA ASP A 12 -0.63 -1.62 10.51
C ASP A 12 0.25 -0.63 9.74
N GLU A 13 0.98 0.24 10.44
CA GLU A 13 2.05 1.04 9.83
C GLU A 13 3.16 0.17 9.24
N LEU A 14 3.65 0.55 8.06
CA LEU A 14 4.84 -0.04 7.47
C LEU A 14 6.06 0.79 7.86
N HIS A 15 6.80 0.30 8.87
CA HIS A 15 8.10 0.87 9.20
C HIS A 15 9.15 0.63 8.11
N GLU A 16 10.08 1.58 7.97
CA GLU A 16 11.13 1.55 6.95
C GLU A 16 12.01 0.30 7.12
N ARG A 17 12.09 -0.49 6.05
CA ARG A 17 13.13 -1.52 5.86
C ARG A 17 13.91 -1.17 4.61
N TYR A 18 15.19 -1.53 4.53
CA TYR A 18 16.13 -1.11 3.46
C TYR A 18 15.56 -1.30 2.03
N ASN A 19 14.79 -2.37 1.78
CA ASN A 19 14.21 -2.67 0.46
C ASN A 19 12.80 -2.09 0.24
N LEU A 20 12.25 -1.38 1.23
CA LEU A 20 10.85 -0.90 1.27
C LEU A 20 10.76 0.61 1.50
N ARG A 21 11.84 1.37 1.30
CA ARG A 21 11.84 2.84 1.45
C ARG A 21 10.66 3.55 0.75
N PRO A 22 10.23 3.16 -0.47
CA PRO A 22 9.07 3.79 -1.10
C PRO A 22 7.76 3.62 -0.33
N LEU A 23 7.67 2.59 0.52
CA LEU A 23 6.51 2.28 1.36
C LEU A 23 6.50 3.04 2.69
N ARG A 24 7.44 3.97 2.91
CA ARG A 24 7.36 4.89 4.04
C ARG A 24 5.98 5.56 4.05
N ASP A 25 5.41 5.71 5.23
CA ASP A 25 4.09 6.31 5.46
C ASP A 25 2.93 5.51 4.82
N CYS A 26 3.16 4.25 4.43
CA CYS A 26 2.08 3.35 4.03
C CYS A 26 1.57 2.53 5.22
N ARG A 27 0.32 2.12 5.14
CA ARG A 27 -0.34 1.16 6.03
C ARG A 27 -0.65 -0.14 5.31
N ARG A 28 -0.91 -1.19 6.08
CA ARG A 28 -1.20 -2.52 5.56
C ARG A 28 -2.31 -3.24 6.31
N ILE A 29 -3.28 -3.75 5.57
CA ILE A 29 -4.27 -4.70 6.09
C ILE A 29 -3.89 -6.13 5.70
N ARG A 30 -4.08 -7.05 6.64
CA ARG A 30 -3.92 -8.51 6.46
C ARG A 30 -5.31 -9.09 6.32
N PHE A 31 -5.56 -9.84 5.26
CA PHE A 31 -6.86 -10.44 5.05
C PHE A 31 -6.74 -11.78 4.31
N ASP A 32 -7.78 -12.58 4.46
CA ASP A 32 -7.97 -13.85 3.76
C ASP A 32 -9.48 -14.11 3.67
N ARG A 33 -9.85 -15.27 3.13
CA ARG A 33 -11.23 -15.73 3.15
C ARG A 33 -11.66 -16.08 4.59
N PRO A 34 -12.95 -15.96 4.94
CA PRO A 34 -13.44 -16.27 6.29
C PRO A 34 -13.18 -17.72 6.74
N ASP A 35 -13.09 -18.66 5.80
CA ASP A 35 -12.83 -20.08 6.01
C ASP A 35 -11.33 -20.41 6.19
N TRP A 36 -10.45 -19.40 6.20
CA TRP A 36 -9.02 -19.60 6.35
C TRP A 36 -8.56 -19.42 7.79
N GLU A 37 -8.07 -20.50 8.41
CA GLU A 37 -7.61 -20.49 9.81
C GLU A 37 -6.11 -20.17 9.97
N GLY A 38 -5.37 -20.13 8.86
CA GLY A 38 -3.92 -19.88 8.87
C GLY A 38 -3.54 -18.40 8.93
N LYS A 39 -2.23 -18.13 8.81
CA LYS A 39 -1.74 -16.75 8.66
C LYS A 39 -2.35 -16.13 7.39
N PRO A 40 -2.93 -14.91 7.43
CA PRO A 40 -3.56 -14.30 6.26
C PRO A 40 -2.61 -14.20 5.07
N ARG A 41 -3.05 -14.73 3.93
CA ARG A 41 -2.24 -14.88 2.71
C ARG A 41 -2.26 -13.64 1.84
N TYR A 42 -3.17 -12.69 2.05
CA TYR A 42 -3.26 -11.47 1.26
C TYR A 42 -2.95 -10.22 2.07
N ARG A 43 -2.43 -9.21 1.38
CA ARG A 43 -2.14 -7.89 1.90
C ARG A 43 -2.72 -6.82 0.99
N LEU A 44 -3.33 -5.82 1.63
CA LEU A 44 -3.68 -4.54 1.02
C LEU A 44 -2.69 -3.51 1.55
N VAL A 45 -2.02 -2.78 0.66
CA VAL A 45 -1.09 -1.70 0.99
C VAL A 45 -1.71 -0.40 0.51
N TYR A 46 -1.79 0.59 1.41
CA TYR A 46 -2.38 1.89 1.12
C TYR A 46 -1.60 3.01 1.81
N ARG A 47 -1.90 4.26 1.46
CA ARG A 47 -1.39 5.47 2.12
C ARG A 47 -2.55 6.41 2.40
N ASN A 48 -2.51 7.01 3.57
CA ASN A 48 -3.37 8.13 3.93
C ASN A 48 -2.78 9.43 3.39
N GLU A 49 -3.57 10.18 2.62
CA GLU A 49 -3.19 11.44 2.00
C GLU A 49 -4.00 12.60 2.60
N PRO A 50 -3.38 13.78 2.80
CA PRO A 50 -1.96 14.09 2.56
C PRO A 50 -1.02 13.47 3.61
N SER A 51 -1.54 13.05 4.77
CA SER A 51 -0.77 12.40 5.82
C SER A 51 -1.65 11.51 6.70
N ASP A 52 -1.02 10.68 7.53
CA ASP A 52 -1.71 9.80 8.47
C ASP A 52 -2.36 10.54 9.65
N GLY A 53 -1.92 11.77 9.96
CA GLY A 53 -2.49 12.55 11.07
C GLY A 53 -3.85 13.20 10.74
N ALA A 54 -4.12 13.45 9.45
CA ALA A 54 -5.38 14.03 8.98
C ALA A 54 -5.70 13.48 7.57
N PRO A 55 -6.17 12.23 7.45
CA PRO A 55 -6.49 11.62 6.16
C PRO A 55 -7.72 12.28 5.53
N GLY A 56 -7.54 12.84 4.33
CA GLY A 56 -8.64 13.24 3.44
C GLY A 56 -8.90 12.20 2.33
N LEU A 57 -7.92 11.34 2.04
CA LEU A 57 -8.02 10.30 1.02
C LEU A 57 -7.22 9.05 1.41
N VAL A 58 -7.78 7.88 1.12
CA VAL A 58 -7.07 6.58 1.20
C VAL A 58 -6.66 6.16 -0.21
N ARG A 59 -5.36 6.24 -0.52
CA ARG A 59 -4.82 5.73 -1.81
C ARG A 59 -4.38 4.28 -1.65
N VAL A 60 -5.07 3.37 -2.32
CA VAL A 60 -4.69 1.95 -2.36
C VAL A 60 -3.61 1.73 -3.42
N TRP A 61 -2.44 1.28 -2.98
CA TRP A 61 -1.27 1.06 -3.83
C TRP A 61 -1.22 -0.34 -4.43
N ALA A 62 -1.54 -1.36 -3.63
CA ALA A 62 -1.56 -2.73 -4.11
C ALA A 62 -2.42 -3.64 -3.24
N ILE A 63 -2.99 -4.65 -3.90
CA ILE A 63 -3.53 -5.85 -3.27
C ILE A 63 -2.77 -7.03 -3.85
N GLY A 64 -2.34 -7.96 -3.01
CA GLY A 64 -1.62 -9.13 -3.48
C GLY A 64 -1.25 -10.13 -2.40
N PRO A 65 -0.65 -11.26 -2.79
CA PRO A 65 -0.23 -12.28 -1.85
C PRO A 65 0.90 -11.78 -0.94
N ARG A 66 0.93 -12.35 0.26
CA ARG A 66 1.98 -12.21 1.27
C ARG A 66 3.27 -12.86 0.80
N ASP A 67 3.16 -13.98 0.08
CA ASP A 67 4.30 -14.77 -0.34
C ASP A 67 5.28 -13.94 -1.18
N ARG A 68 6.58 -14.17 -0.95
CA ARG A 68 7.70 -13.46 -1.58
C ARG A 68 7.58 -11.94 -1.58
N LEU A 69 6.86 -11.36 -0.62
CA LEU A 69 6.65 -9.91 -0.49
C LEU A 69 5.98 -9.25 -1.71
N VAL A 70 5.23 -10.00 -2.52
CA VAL A 70 4.67 -9.53 -3.80
C VAL A 70 3.83 -8.27 -3.65
N ALA A 71 2.97 -8.18 -2.64
CA ALA A 71 2.15 -6.99 -2.40
C ALA A 71 3.00 -5.73 -2.18
N TYR A 72 4.11 -5.85 -1.45
CA TYR A 72 5.01 -4.73 -1.18
C TYR A 72 5.80 -4.33 -2.40
N ALA A 73 6.36 -5.30 -3.14
CA ALA A 73 7.10 -5.02 -4.37
C ALA A 73 6.24 -4.28 -5.40
N ARG A 74 4.98 -4.70 -5.57
CA ARG A 74 4.02 -4.03 -6.45
C ARG A 74 3.68 -2.61 -5.98
N ALA A 75 3.44 -2.42 -4.69
CA ALA A 75 3.18 -1.09 -4.14
C ALA A 75 4.38 -0.15 -4.34
N ALA A 76 5.59 -0.63 -4.01
CA ALA A 76 6.81 0.16 -4.14
C ALA A 76 7.08 0.57 -5.59
N ALA A 77 6.91 -0.36 -6.55
CA ALA A 77 7.06 -0.05 -7.97
C ALA A 77 6.08 1.02 -8.45
N ARG A 78 4.82 0.97 -8.00
CA ARG A 78 3.80 1.97 -8.34
C ARG A 78 4.09 3.34 -7.74
N ILE A 79 4.51 3.39 -6.47
CA ILE A 79 4.91 4.63 -5.80
C ILE A 79 6.11 5.25 -6.50
N THR A 80 7.13 4.46 -6.80
CA THR A 80 8.32 4.94 -7.51
C THR A 80 7.96 5.48 -8.90
N ARG A 81 7.05 4.80 -9.62
CA ARG A 81 6.58 5.26 -10.93
C ARG A 81 5.77 6.55 -10.85
N GLU A 82 4.95 6.73 -9.82
CA GLU A 82 4.20 7.97 -9.60
C GLU A 82 5.13 9.14 -9.26
N ARG A 83 6.18 8.89 -8.47
CA ARG A 83 7.17 9.90 -8.08
C ARG A 83 8.20 10.22 -9.18
N ALA A 84 8.35 9.34 -10.18
CA ALA A 84 9.29 9.56 -11.25
C ALA A 84 8.89 10.82 -12.04
N PRO A 85 9.82 11.74 -12.33
CA PRO A 85 9.52 12.93 -13.11
C PRO A 85 8.95 12.47 -14.46
N THR A 86 7.76 12.98 -14.81
CA THR A 86 7.14 12.72 -16.11
C THR A 86 8.16 13.09 -17.17
N ARG A 87 8.79 12.11 -17.82
CA ARG A 87 9.57 12.34 -19.03
C ARG A 87 8.59 12.96 -20.02
N ARG A 88 8.54 14.30 -20.10
CA ARG A 88 7.84 15.02 -21.17
C ARG A 88 8.32 14.37 -22.45
N ARG A 89 7.42 13.67 -23.14
CA ARG A 89 7.65 13.22 -24.50
C ARG A 89 8.01 14.48 -25.28
N ARG A 90 9.30 14.70 -25.53
CA ARG A 90 9.73 15.68 -26.51
C ARG A 90 9.30 15.10 -27.85
N SER A 91 8.14 15.54 -28.30
CA SER A 91 7.75 15.48 -29.70
C SER A 91 8.86 16.19 -30.48
N ARG A 92 9.57 15.43 -31.31
CA ARG A 92 10.29 15.99 -32.46
C ARG A 92 9.38 15.83 -33.66
#